data_AF-A0A1B2EYL0-F1
#
_entry.id   AF-A0A1B2EYL0-F1
#
_cell.length_a   1.000
_cell.length_b   1.000
_cell.length_c   1.000
_cell.angle_alpha   90.00
_cell.angle_beta   90.00
_cell.angle_gamma   90.00
#
_symmetry.space_group_name_H-M   'P 1'
#
loop_
_entity.id
_entity.type
_entity.pdbx_description
1 polymer ?
#
loop_
_entity_poly.entity_id
_entity_poly.type
_entity_poly.pdbx_seq_one_letter_code
_entity_poly.pdbx_strand_id
1 'polypeptide(L)'
;MPVLKRELAFGPAYPSDNIREWWHLILDTDTPGLWVEYTWQHQITHSDMDVTQGIERFGINDFLSLAEGKAAHPMLLAALKEMFRNVDPHGES
;
A
#
# COMPACT_ATOMS: atom_id res chain seq x y z
N MET A 1 19.08 -1.97 4.67
CA MET A 1 17.66 -2.11 4.35
C MET A 1 17.16 -0.92 3.54
N PRO A 2 17.55 -0.85 2.25
CA PRO A 2 16.90 0.03 1.30
C PRO A 2 15.52 -0.57 1.02
N VAL A 3 14.52 -0.10 1.77
CA VAL A 3 13.12 -0.36 1.50
C VAL A 3 12.59 0.85 0.74
N LEU A 4 12.18 0.65 -0.51
CA LEU A 4 11.52 1.68 -1.29
C LEU A 4 10.03 1.62 -0.97
N LYS A 5 9.51 2.71 -0.40
CA LYS A 5 8.09 2.86 -0.03
C LYS A 5 7.44 3.90 -0.92
N ARG A 6 6.35 3.53 -1.59
CA ARG A 6 5.56 4.41 -2.45
C ARG A 6 4.11 4.44 -2.01
N GLU A 7 3.54 5.62 -1.81
CA GLU A 7 2.12 5.76 -1.50
C GLU A 7 1.26 5.39 -2.73
N LEU A 8 0.25 4.55 -2.50
CA LEU A 8 -0.74 4.15 -3.51
C LEU A 8 -2.05 4.92 -3.32
N ALA A 9 -2.53 5.00 -2.09
CA ALA A 9 -3.76 5.72 -1.77
C ALA A 9 -3.78 6.14 -0.32
N PHE A 10 -4.43 7.27 -0.08
CA PHE A 10 -4.84 7.76 1.23
C PHE A 10 -6.35 7.99 1.19
N GLY A 11 -7.07 7.53 2.20
CA GLY A 11 -8.49 7.78 2.30
C GLY A 11 -9.01 7.65 3.73
N PRO A 12 -10.02 8.44 4.12
CA PRO A 12 -10.85 8.09 5.26
C PRO A 12 -11.74 6.89 4.86
N ALA A 13 -11.80 5.87 5.73
CA ALA A 13 -12.60 4.67 5.46
C ALA A 13 -14.09 4.99 5.28
N TYR A 14 -14.62 5.89 6.10
CA TYR A 14 -16.00 6.35 6.11
C TYR A 14 -16.09 7.79 6.64
N PRO A 15 -17.06 8.61 6.18
CA PRO A 15 -17.18 10.03 6.57
C PRO A 15 -17.52 10.26 8.05
N SER A 16 -17.95 9.23 8.78
CA SER A 16 -18.31 9.29 10.20
C SER A 16 -17.21 8.80 11.14
N ASP A 17 -16.14 8.24 10.60
CA ASP A 17 -15.11 7.55 11.36
C ASP A 17 -13.81 8.34 11.30
N ASN A 18 -13.21 8.63 12.45
CA ASN A 18 -11.84 9.16 12.55
C ASN A 18 -10.81 8.06 12.20
N ILE A 19 -11.05 7.36 11.10
CA ILE A 19 -10.26 6.27 10.57
C ILE A 19 -9.42 6.84 9.43
N ARG A 20 -8.10 6.85 9.62
CA ARG A 20 -7.16 7.16 8.55
C ARG A 20 -6.58 5.86 8.02
N GLU A 21 -6.66 5.68 6.71
CA GLU A 21 -6.13 4.53 6.01
C GLU A 21 -5.06 4.96 5.01
N TRP A 22 -3.97 4.19 4.98
CA TRP A 22 -2.88 4.37 4.03
C TRP A 22 -2.54 3.04 3.37
N TRP A 23 -2.31 3.11 2.07
CA TRP A 23 -1.84 1.99 1.25
C TRP A 23 -0.49 2.34 0.65
N HIS A 24 0.49 1.47 0.84
CA HIS A 24 1.84 1.67 0.35
C HIS A 24 2.35 0.45 -0.41
N LEU A 25 3.00 0.66 -1.54
CA LEU A 25 3.81 -0.35 -2.21
C LEU A 25 5.20 -0.37 -1.58
N ILE A 26 5.63 -1.56 -1.15
CA ILE A 26 6.92 -1.78 -0.50
C ILE A 26 7.75 -2.70 -1.39
N LEU A 27 8.92 -2.20 -1.82
CA LEU A 27 9.96 -2.99 -2.46
C LEU A 27 11.13 -3.14 -1.48
N ASP A 28 11.39 -4.37 -1.07
CA ASP A 28 12.57 -4.72 -0.30
C ASP A 28 13.67 -5.21 -1.25
N THR A 29 14.81 -4.52 -1.20
CA THR A 29 15.97 -4.80 -2.05
C THR A 29 17.01 -5.69 -1.37
N ASP A 30 16.94 -5.85 -0.04
CA ASP A 30 17.83 -6.75 0.73
C ASP A 30 17.23 -8.16 0.81
N THR A 31 15.91 -8.27 0.92
CA THR A 31 15.17 -9.52 0.68
C THR A 31 14.22 -9.32 -0.50
N PRO A 32 14.59 -9.73 -1.73
CA PRO A 32 13.84 -9.41 -2.95
C PRO A 32 12.36 -9.76 -2.80
N GLY A 33 11.55 -8.74 -2.58
CA GLY A 33 10.16 -8.90 -2.19
C GLY A 33 9.37 -7.64 -2.49
N LEU A 34 8.18 -7.83 -3.02
CA LEU A 34 7.26 -6.76 -3.38
C LEU A 34 5.91 -7.06 -2.72
N TRP A 35 5.44 -6.17 -1.84
CA TRP A 35 4.16 -6.32 -1.15
C TRP A 35 3.48 -4.98 -0.96
N VAL A 36 2.18 -5.02 -0.65
CA VAL A 36 1.43 -3.84 -0.24
C VAL A 36 1.32 -3.83 1.28
N GLU A 37 1.67 -2.70 1.89
CA GLU A 37 1.45 -2.43 3.30
C GLU A 37 0.20 -1.57 3.46
N TYR A 38 -0.73 -2.08 4.26
CA TYR A 38 -1.92 -1.38 4.70
C TYR A 38 -1.69 -0.89 6.13
N THR A 39 -1.87 0.40 6.36
CA THR A 39 -1.80 0.99 7.69
C THR A 39 -3.12 1.67 7.99
N TRP A 40 -3.66 1.43 9.18
CA TRP A 40 -4.86 2.13 9.63
C TRP A 40 -4.66 2.69 11.04
N GLN A 41 -5.36 3.79 11.30
CA GLN A 41 -5.43 4.42 12.61
C GLN A 41 -6.87 4.79 12.90
N HIS A 42 -7.45 4.19 13.94
CA HIS A 42 -8.80 4.48 14.43
C HIS A 42 -8.68 5.33 15.70
N GLN A 43 -9.31 6.52 15.70
CA GLN A 43 -9.48 7.29 16.94
C GLN A 43 -10.89 7.06 17.49
N ILE A 44 -10.99 6.41 18.65
CA ILE A 44 -12.26 6.19 19.33
C ILE A 44 -12.59 7.43 20.16
N THR A 45 -13.62 8.17 19.78
CA THR A 45 -13.93 9.50 20.35
C THR A 45 -14.57 9.47 21.74
N HIS A 46 -14.90 8.28 22.29
CA HIS A 46 -15.82 8.17 23.44
C HIS A 46 -15.19 7.80 24.80
N SER A 47 -13.90 7.51 24.87
CA SER A 47 -13.23 7.25 26.15
C SER A 47 -11.72 7.47 25.96
N ASP A 48 -11.10 8.24 26.85
CA ASP A 48 -9.64 8.44 27.01
C ASP A 48 -8.76 7.99 25.83
N MET A 49 -8.54 8.87 24.84
CA MET A 49 -7.47 8.84 23.82
C MET A 49 -6.96 7.47 23.33
N ASP A 50 -7.82 6.47 23.17
CA ASP A 50 -7.40 5.17 22.67
C ASP A 50 -7.33 5.22 21.15
N VAL A 51 -6.09 5.31 20.67
CA VAL A 51 -5.74 5.19 19.25
C VAL A 51 -5.42 3.74 18.98
N THR A 52 -6.28 3.06 18.23
CA THR A 52 -5.97 1.72 17.71
C THR A 52 -5.29 1.89 16.36
N GLN A 53 -4.03 1.49 16.25
CA GLN A 53 -3.30 1.45 14.98
C GLN A 53 -2.94 0.02 14.61
N GLY A 54 -2.93 -0.27 13.31
CA GLY A 54 -2.55 -1.59 12.81
C GLY A 54 -1.81 -1.50 11.47
N ILE A 55 -1.05 -2.55 11.19
CA ILE A 55 -0.34 -2.74 9.93
C ILE A 55 -0.63 -4.15 9.46
N GLU A 56 -0.99 -4.28 8.18
CA GLU A 56 -1.17 -5.55 7.49
C GLU A 56 -0.38 -5.55 6.19
N ARG A 57 0.10 -6.72 5.77
CA ARG A 57 0.90 -6.88 4.56
C ARG A 57 0.23 -7.87 3.63
N PHE A 58 0.11 -7.49 2.37
CA PHE A 58 -0.52 -8.28 1.33
C PHE A 58 0.45 -8.57 0.21
N GLY A 59 0.46 -9.80 -0.29
CA GLY A 59 1.06 -10.10 -1.58
C GLY A 59 0.37 -9.28 -2.68
N ILE A 60 1.09 -9.00 -3.77
CA ILE A 60 0.54 -8.21 -4.88
C ILE A 60 -0.73 -8.86 -5.45
N ASN A 61 -0.73 -10.18 -5.62
CA ASN A 61 -1.90 -10.91 -6.16
C ASN A 61 -3.11 -10.84 -5.21
N ASP A 62 -2.89 -11.08 -3.91
CA ASP A 62 -3.95 -11.01 -2.90
C ASP A 62 -4.55 -9.61 -2.82
N PHE A 63 -3.69 -8.59 -2.90
CA PHE A 63 -4.13 -7.20 -2.90
C PHE A 63 -4.92 -6.83 -4.16
N LEU A 64 -4.55 -7.33 -5.35
CA LEU A 64 -5.30 -7.06 -6.59
C LEU A 64 -6.74 -7.56 -6.49
N SER A 65 -6.97 -8.71 -5.86
CA SER A 65 -8.33 -9.21 -5.59
C SER A 65 -9.06 -8.39 -4.53
N LEU A 66 -8.37 -7.94 -3.48
CA LEU A 66 -8.96 -7.19 -2.38
C LEU A 66 -9.28 -5.72 -2.72
N ALA A 67 -8.49 -5.12 -3.62
CA ALA A 67 -8.59 -3.72 -4.00
C ALA A 67 -9.49 -3.47 -5.20
N GLU A 68 -10.14 -4.50 -5.76
CA GLU A 68 -11.08 -4.34 -6.87
C GLU A 68 -12.16 -3.30 -6.52
N GLY A 69 -12.32 -2.29 -7.38
CA GLY A 69 -13.22 -1.16 -7.15
C GLY A 69 -12.71 -0.06 -6.21
N LYS A 70 -11.52 -0.19 -5.60
CA LYS A 70 -10.90 0.83 -4.73
C LYS A 70 -9.88 1.69 -5.49
N ALA A 71 -9.66 2.94 -5.03
CA ALA A 71 -8.69 3.87 -5.64
C ALA A 71 -7.24 3.35 -5.62
N ALA A 72 -6.90 2.49 -4.65
CA ALA A 72 -5.57 1.91 -4.53
C ALA A 72 -5.22 0.93 -5.67
N HIS A 73 -6.21 0.33 -6.33
CA HIS A 73 -6.01 -0.62 -7.43
C HIS A 73 -5.40 0.01 -8.69
N PRO A 74 -5.98 1.07 -9.31
CA PRO A 74 -5.36 1.70 -10.47
C PRO A 74 -4.00 2.35 -10.14
N MET A 75 -3.79 2.80 -8.91
CA MET A 75 -2.51 3.34 -8.46
C MET A 75 -1.41 2.27 -8.34
N LEU A 76 -1.76 1.08 -7.84
CA LEU A 76 -0.83 -0.06 -7.86
C LEU A 76 -0.45 -0.41 -9.31
N LEU A 77 -1.42 -0.53 -10.21
CA LEU A 77 -1.15 -0.86 -11.61
C LEU A 77 -0.23 0.17 -12.28
N ALA A 78 -0.46 1.47 -12.02
CA ALA A 78 0.41 2.53 -12.51
C ALA A 78 1.83 2.43 -11.94
N ALA A 79 1.97 2.21 -10.63
CA ALA A 79 3.26 2.05 -9.98
C ALA A 79 4.04 0.84 -10.50
N LEU A 80 3.39 -0.32 -10.65
CA LEU A 80 3.99 -1.52 -11.23
C LEU A 80 4.43 -1.24 -12.68
N LYS A 81 3.55 -0.63 -13.48
CA LYS A 81 3.88 -0.29 -14.88
C LYS A 81 5.12 0.60 -14.97
N GLU A 82 5.26 1.61 -14.11
CA GLU A 82 6.44 2.48 -14.08
C GLU A 82 7.70 1.73 -13.65
N MET A 83 7.62 0.86 -12.64
CA MET A 83 8.75 0.06 -12.16
C MET A 83 9.26 -0.90 -13.26
N PHE A 84 8.36 -1.49 -14.03
CA PHE A 84 8.71 -2.40 -15.12
C PHE A 84 8.93 -1.72 -16.48
N ARG A 85 8.68 -0.41 -16.60
CA ARG A 85 8.84 0.34 -17.87
C ARG A 85 10.29 0.45 -18.33
N ASN A 86 11.24 0.39 -17.40
CA ASN A 86 12.68 0.49 -17.66
C ASN A 86 13.40 -0.87 -17.61
N VAL A 87 12.66 -1.97 -17.48
CA VAL A 87 13.22 -3.30 -17.69
C VAL A 87 13.25 -3.51 -19.20
N ASP A 88 14.29 -2.96 -19.83
CA ASP A 88 14.60 -3.29 -21.22
C ASP A 88 14.94 -4.79 -21.27
N PRO A 89 14.17 -5.63 -21.99
CA PRO A 89 14.52 -7.03 -22.15
C PRO A 89 15.79 -7.24 -23.00
N HIS A 90 16.36 -6.17 -23.58
CA HIS A 90 17.60 -6.17 -24.35
C HIS A 90 18.70 -5.36 -23.66
N GLY A 91 19.01 -5.70 -22.41
CA GLY A 91 20.29 -5.37 -21.80
C GLY A 91 21.37 -6.41 -22.13
N GLU A 92 21.60 -6.71 -23.42
CA GLU A 92 22.76 -7.49 -23.86
C GLU A 92 23.80 -6.57 -24.51
N SER A 93 24.93 -6.46 -23.79
CA SER A 93 26.30 -6.12 -24.23
C SER A 93 26.64 -4.68 -24.65
#